data_AF-A0A3M1H440-F1
#
_entry.id   AF-A0A3M1H440-F1
#
_cell.length_a   1.000
_cell.length_b   1.000
_cell.length_c   1.000
_cell.angle_alpha   90.00
_cell.angle_beta   90.00
_cell.angle_gamma   90.00
#
_symmetry.space_group_name_H-M   'P 1'
#
loop_
_entity.id
_entity.type
_entity.pdbx_description
1 polymer ?
#
loop_
_entity_poly.entity_id
_entity_poly.type
_entity_poly.pdbx_seq_one_letter_code
_entity_poly.pdbx_strand_id
1 'polypeptide(L)'
;MLRLLTRVSQIGFSLAVTAAIVWFLWDKIGGEPRRELDPYRQVLAERAVRQLAHEVPRRDEIRKLVVAPVVRDVDDRVTDLLVDALEDEQLYFLVSPSTVRDTIDKRFGGRRPRTLEDAVALARAIAQEDPAVEGVLFTILGHFSDGRRGIGAHVELKGWLARLDTGEPVPGGLVGPVHATIRGRLDLDWIAATMRSIALWKRLGIWLIFTAGLPFALSSVVARVTRLRSNRANAWLLAGLVGASVALGWLLMGLRIGWGGVLVLLLGALVAFVYDFTICDQIDEAQR
;
A
#
# COMPACT_ATOMS: atom_id res chain seq x y z
N MET A 1 31.61 -1.11 35.59
CA MET A 1 30.31 -1.71 35.95
C MET A 1 29.14 -0.73 35.76
N LEU A 2 29.15 0.46 36.38
CA LEU A 2 28.06 1.46 36.23
C LEU A 2 27.78 1.87 34.77
N ARG A 3 28.82 2.12 33.96
CA ARG A 3 28.68 2.45 32.53
C ARG A 3 28.07 1.31 31.68
N LEU A 4 28.26 0.07 32.12
CA LEU A 4 27.72 -1.11 31.43
C LEU A 4 26.22 -1.24 31.73
N LEU A 5 25.81 -1.00 32.97
CA LEU A 5 24.41 -0.96 33.40
C LEU A 5 23.61 0.14 32.70
N THR A 6 24.18 1.35 32.56
CA THR A 6 23.51 2.44 31.82
C THR A 6 23.33 2.10 30.34
N ARG A 7 24.34 1.49 29.69
CA ARG A 7 24.26 1.08 28.28
C ARG A 7 23.23 -0.04 28.06
N VAL A 8 23.18 -1.05 28.94
CA VAL A 8 22.17 -2.11 28.89
C VAL A 8 20.76 -1.54 29.10
N SER A 9 20.59 -0.57 30.02
CA SER A 9 19.28 0.06 30.25
C SER A 9 18.78 0.87 29.04
N GLN A 10 19.68 1.55 28.31
CA GLN A 10 19.32 2.31 27.11
C GLN A 10 18.88 1.39 25.97
N ILE A 11 19.58 0.27 25.76
CA ILE A 11 19.20 -0.74 24.76
C ILE A 11 17.84 -1.36 25.12
N GLY A 12 17.65 -1.72 26.39
CA GLY A 12 16.38 -2.26 26.89
C GLY A 12 15.21 -1.28 26.73
N PHE A 13 15.43 0.01 27.03
CA PHE A 13 14.42 1.05 26.87
C PHE A 13 14.03 1.26 25.40
N SER A 14 15.01 1.33 24.48
CA SER A 14 14.74 1.46 23.04
C SER A 14 13.95 0.27 22.48
N LEU A 15 14.26 -0.95 22.92
CA LEU A 15 13.50 -2.15 22.55
C LEU A 15 12.08 -2.12 23.11
N ALA A 16 11.90 -1.69 24.36
CA ALA A 16 10.58 -1.58 24.99
C ALA A 16 9.70 -0.52 24.32
N VAL A 17 10.25 0.65 23.99
CA VAL A 17 9.53 1.71 23.26
C VAL A 17 9.13 1.21 21.86
N THR A 18 10.03 0.52 21.16
CA THR A 18 9.73 -0.06 19.84
C THR A 18 8.60 -1.09 19.93
N ALA A 19 8.65 -1.99 20.93
CA ALA A 19 7.60 -2.98 21.16
C ALA A 19 6.24 -2.33 21.50
N ALA A 20 6.24 -1.26 22.31
CA ALA A 20 5.02 -0.53 22.66
C ALA A 20 4.40 0.18 21.45
N ILE A 21 5.20 0.77 20.57
CA ILE A 21 4.72 1.38 19.32
C ILE A 21 4.14 0.32 18.38
N VAL A 22 4.81 -0.82 18.23
CA VAL A 22 4.32 -1.94 17.41
C VAL A 22 2.98 -2.47 17.95
N TRP A 23 2.86 -2.62 19.27
CA TRP A 23 1.62 -3.06 19.91
C TRP A 23 0.47 -2.05 19.73
N PHE A 24 0.74 -0.76 19.94
CA PHE A 24 -0.25 0.30 19.75
C PHE A 24 -0.74 0.39 18.29
N LEU A 25 0.16 0.22 17.32
CA LEU A 25 -0.20 0.20 15.90
C LEU A 25 -0.98 -1.07 15.53
N TRP A 26 -0.67 -2.21 16.16
CA TRP A 26 -1.40 -3.47 15.94
C TRP A 26 -2.87 -3.35 16.32
N ASP A 27 -3.17 -2.76 17.47
CA ASP A 27 -4.54 -2.58 17.98
C ASP A 27 -5.39 -1.63 17.11
N LYS A 28 -4.75 -0.59 16.55
CA LYS A 28 -5.41 0.36 15.64
C LYS A 28 -5.66 -0.17 14.22
N ILE A 29 -4.92 -1.20 13.80
CA ILE A 29 -5.01 -1.78 12.44
C ILE A 29 -5.92 -3.03 12.42
N GLY A 30 -6.20 -3.64 13.59
CA GLY A 30 -6.99 -4.87 13.74
C GLY A 30 -8.51 -4.76 13.54
N GLY A 31 -8.99 -3.95 12.59
CA GLY A 31 -10.35 -4.10 12.07
C GLY A 31 -10.53 -5.49 11.49
N GLU A 32 -11.73 -6.09 11.65
CA GLU A 32 -12.04 -7.47 11.27
C GLU A 32 -11.32 -7.91 9.98
N PRO A 33 -10.62 -9.07 9.97
CA PRO A 33 -9.91 -9.53 8.80
C PRO A 33 -10.94 -9.90 7.72
N ARG A 34 -11.29 -8.91 6.90
CA ARG A 34 -11.90 -9.14 5.58
C ARG A 34 -11.00 -10.13 4.87
N ARG A 35 -11.58 -11.18 4.28
CA ARG A 35 -10.82 -12.21 3.56
C ARG A 35 -9.82 -11.53 2.63
N GLU A 36 -8.54 -11.61 2.99
CA GLU A 36 -7.49 -10.92 2.24
C GLU A 36 -7.38 -11.59 0.87
N LEU A 37 -7.43 -10.78 -0.20
CA LEU A 37 -6.99 -11.24 -1.51
C LEU A 37 -5.57 -11.81 -1.35
N ASP A 38 -5.26 -12.87 -2.08
CA ASP A 38 -3.88 -13.36 -2.15
C ASP A 38 -2.93 -12.18 -2.44
N PRO A 39 -1.75 -12.08 -1.79
CA PRO A 39 -0.90 -10.90 -1.90
C PRO A 39 -0.55 -10.49 -3.34
N TYR A 40 -0.42 -11.47 -4.25
CA TYR A 40 -0.15 -11.20 -5.67
C TYR A 40 -1.38 -10.60 -6.37
N ARG A 41 -2.56 -11.17 -6.10
CA ARG A 41 -3.86 -10.65 -6.55
C ARG A 41 -4.10 -9.23 -6.08
N GLN A 42 -3.81 -8.95 -4.81
CA GLN A 42 -4.00 -7.64 -4.22
C GLN A 42 -3.12 -6.58 -4.90
N VAL A 43 -1.82 -6.86 -5.08
CA VAL A 43 -0.89 -5.90 -5.71
C VAL A 43 -1.31 -5.62 -7.16
N LEU A 44 -1.69 -6.65 -7.91
CA LEU A 44 -2.17 -6.48 -9.29
C LEU A 44 -3.49 -5.70 -9.36
N ALA A 45 -4.45 -6.00 -8.48
CA ALA A 45 -5.70 -5.27 -8.39
C ALA A 45 -5.45 -3.79 -8.05
N GLU A 46 -4.64 -3.49 -7.04
CA GLU A 46 -4.27 -2.11 -6.68
C GLU A 46 -3.62 -1.36 -7.85
N ARG A 47 -2.76 -2.03 -8.63
CA ARG A 47 -2.11 -1.42 -9.81
C ARG A 47 -3.10 -1.17 -10.94
N ALA A 48 -3.88 -2.19 -11.30
CA ALA A 48 -4.86 -2.10 -12.39
C ALA A 48 -5.93 -1.05 -12.07
N VAL A 49 -6.39 -1.00 -10.82
CA VAL A 49 -7.37 -0.01 -10.36
C VAL A 49 -6.82 1.40 -10.43
N ARG A 50 -5.59 1.66 -9.96
CA ARG A 50 -4.99 3.01 -10.04
C ARG A 50 -4.80 3.46 -11.49
N GLN A 51 -4.36 2.56 -12.36
CA GLN A 51 -4.25 2.88 -13.78
C GLN A 51 -5.64 3.15 -14.39
N LEU A 52 -6.66 2.35 -14.04
CA LEU A 52 -8.04 2.60 -14.48
C LEU A 52 -8.53 3.97 -13.99
N ALA A 53 -8.36 4.30 -12.71
CA ALA A 53 -8.75 5.57 -12.10
C ALA A 53 -8.10 6.76 -12.83
N HIS A 54 -6.81 6.65 -13.17
CA HIS A 54 -6.09 7.68 -13.92
C HIS A 54 -6.56 7.81 -15.38
N GLU A 55 -7.02 6.72 -15.98
CA GLU A 55 -7.58 6.72 -17.34
C GLU A 55 -9.05 7.20 -17.39
N VAL A 56 -9.75 7.34 -16.24
CA VAL A 56 -11.12 7.88 -16.22
C VAL A 56 -11.09 9.35 -16.67
N PRO A 57 -11.72 9.71 -17.81
CA PRO A 57 -11.67 11.08 -18.30
C PRO A 57 -12.50 11.97 -17.38
N ARG A 58 -11.99 13.16 -17.01
CA ARG A 58 -12.79 14.19 -16.31
C ARG A 58 -13.85 14.76 -17.26
N ARG A 59 -15.09 14.88 -16.79
CA ARG A 59 -16.21 15.46 -17.55
C ARG A 59 -16.90 16.54 -16.74
N ASP A 60 -17.01 17.74 -17.30
CA ASP A 60 -17.65 18.88 -16.62
C ASP A 60 -19.15 18.66 -16.38
N GLU A 61 -19.74 17.78 -17.18
CA GLU A 61 -21.14 17.35 -17.12
C GLU A 61 -21.42 16.34 -15.99
N ILE A 62 -20.38 15.77 -15.37
CA ILE A 62 -20.51 14.79 -14.29
C ILE A 62 -19.66 15.28 -13.11
N ARG A 63 -20.30 15.85 -12.10
CA ARG A 63 -19.67 16.30 -10.86
C ARG A 63 -19.75 15.22 -9.79
N LYS A 64 -20.86 14.49 -9.73
CA LYS A 64 -21.09 13.44 -8.74
C LYS A 64 -21.31 12.09 -9.42
N LEU A 65 -20.51 11.11 -9.01
CA LEU A 65 -20.36 9.82 -9.66
C LEU A 65 -20.73 8.68 -8.71
N VAL A 66 -21.56 7.76 -9.20
CA VAL A 66 -21.76 6.46 -8.54
C VAL A 66 -20.74 5.48 -9.09
N VAL A 67 -19.95 4.85 -8.21
CA VAL A 67 -19.13 3.69 -8.59
C VAL A 67 -19.96 2.43 -8.33
N ALA A 68 -20.38 1.76 -9.40
CA ALA A 68 -21.13 0.52 -9.27
C ALA A 68 -20.19 -0.62 -8.82
N PRO A 69 -20.68 -1.64 -8.09
CA PRO A 69 -19.88 -2.81 -7.74
C PRO A 69 -19.24 -3.46 -8.96
N VAL A 70 -17.94 -3.75 -8.86
CA VAL A 70 -17.18 -4.36 -9.95
C VAL A 70 -17.74 -5.75 -10.24
N VAL A 71 -18.09 -6.01 -11.49
CA VAL A 71 -18.63 -7.32 -11.89
C VAL A 71 -17.56 -8.39 -11.70
N ARG A 72 -17.93 -9.52 -11.07
CA ARG A 72 -17.07 -10.65 -10.65
C ARG A 72 -16.11 -10.34 -9.49
N ASP A 73 -16.27 -9.21 -8.82
CA ASP A 73 -15.62 -8.94 -7.53
C ASP A 73 -16.47 -9.52 -6.39
N VAL A 74 -16.11 -10.72 -5.91
CA VAL A 74 -16.92 -11.47 -4.94
C VAL A 74 -17.04 -10.71 -3.61
N ASP A 75 -15.93 -10.15 -3.13
CA ASP A 75 -15.81 -9.55 -1.80
C ASP A 75 -15.83 -8.01 -1.81
N ASP A 76 -16.22 -7.39 -2.94
CA ASP A 76 -16.20 -5.93 -3.17
C ASP A 76 -14.83 -5.28 -2.95
N ARG A 77 -13.75 -6.06 -2.96
CA ARG A 77 -12.41 -5.55 -2.62
C ARG A 77 -11.82 -4.71 -3.75
N VAL A 78 -12.02 -5.13 -5.00
CA VAL A 78 -11.59 -4.35 -6.17
C VAL A 78 -12.44 -3.07 -6.28
N THR A 79 -13.71 -3.16 -5.92
CA THR A 79 -14.64 -2.03 -5.84
C THR A 79 -14.17 -1.00 -4.81
N ASP A 80 -13.88 -1.42 -3.58
CA ASP A 80 -13.37 -0.54 -2.52
C ASP A 80 -12.06 0.12 -2.94
N LEU A 81 -11.12 -0.64 -3.52
CA LEU A 81 -9.87 -0.08 -4.06
C LEU A 81 -10.12 0.96 -5.14
N LEU A 82 -11.14 0.78 -5.98
CA LEU A 82 -11.48 1.69 -7.07
C LEU A 82 -12.09 2.98 -6.55
N VAL A 83 -12.94 2.90 -5.53
CA VAL A 83 -13.46 4.08 -4.83
C VAL A 83 -12.29 4.86 -4.22
N ASP A 84 -11.44 4.22 -3.42
CA ASP A 84 -10.28 4.87 -2.79
C ASP A 84 -9.37 5.55 -3.84
N ALA A 85 -9.08 4.87 -4.95
CA ALA A 85 -8.24 5.41 -6.00
C ALA A 85 -8.88 6.60 -6.75
N LEU A 86 -10.20 6.61 -6.92
CA LEU A 86 -10.91 7.73 -7.54
C LEU A 86 -11.04 8.93 -6.59
N GLU A 87 -11.16 8.70 -5.28
CA GLU A 87 -11.10 9.76 -4.27
C GLU A 87 -9.73 10.44 -4.24
N ASP A 88 -8.65 9.65 -4.33
CA ASP A 88 -7.27 10.16 -4.41
C ASP A 88 -7.05 11.07 -5.63
N GLU A 89 -7.67 10.77 -6.77
CA GLU A 89 -7.57 11.58 -8.00
C GLU A 89 -8.41 12.87 -7.94
N GLN A 90 -9.36 12.97 -7.00
CA GLN A 90 -10.23 14.15 -6.78
C GLN A 90 -10.96 14.67 -8.04
N LEU A 91 -11.26 13.79 -8.98
CA LEU A 91 -11.92 14.16 -10.24
C LEU A 91 -13.44 14.31 -10.08
N TYR A 92 -14.04 13.55 -9.16
CA TYR A 92 -15.48 13.43 -8.98
C TYR A 92 -15.84 13.41 -7.49
N PHE A 93 -17.01 13.92 -7.13
CA PHE A 93 -17.62 13.63 -5.83
C PHE A 93 -18.22 12.23 -5.88
N LEU A 94 -17.69 11.31 -5.09
CA LEU A 94 -18.20 9.93 -5.10
C LEU A 94 -19.39 9.78 -4.16
N VAL A 95 -20.37 9.00 -4.58
CA VAL A 95 -21.43 8.53 -3.68
C VAL A 95 -20.83 7.52 -2.70
N SER A 96 -21.19 7.66 -1.43
CA SER A 96 -20.76 6.74 -0.37
C SER A 96 -21.01 5.27 -0.74
N PRO A 97 -20.02 4.37 -0.57
CA PRO A 97 -20.20 2.94 -0.77
C PRO A 97 -21.35 2.34 0.06
N SER A 98 -21.64 2.89 1.25
CA SER A 98 -22.76 2.42 2.08
C SER A 98 -24.10 2.72 1.43
N THR A 99 -24.27 3.91 0.84
CA THR A 99 -25.49 4.29 0.12
C THR A 99 -25.72 3.39 -1.09
N VAL A 100 -24.64 3.05 -1.81
CA VAL A 100 -24.71 2.11 -2.95
C VAL A 100 -25.16 0.72 -2.48
N ARG A 101 -24.54 0.17 -1.43
CA ARG A 101 -24.89 -1.14 -0.86
C ARG A 101 -26.33 -1.18 -0.33
N ASP A 102 -26.72 -0.18 0.46
CA ASP A 102 -28.08 -0.04 0.99
C ASP A 102 -29.12 0.00 -0.13
N THR A 103 -28.83 0.70 -1.23
CA THR A 103 -29.74 0.77 -2.38
C THR A 103 -29.85 -0.57 -3.09
N ILE A 104 -28.73 -1.30 -3.26
CA ILE A 104 -28.73 -2.65 -3.83
C ILE A 104 -29.58 -3.60 -2.97
N ASP A 105 -29.43 -3.57 -1.66
CA ASP A 105 -30.17 -4.44 -0.76
C ASP A 105 -31.67 -4.10 -0.74
N LYS A 106 -32.01 -2.82 -0.63
CA LYS A 106 -33.41 -2.36 -0.52
C LYS A 106 -34.18 -2.42 -1.84
N ARG A 107 -33.57 -2.04 -2.96
CA ARG A 107 -34.26 -1.88 -4.26
C ARG A 107 -34.03 -3.03 -5.22
N PHE A 108 -32.88 -3.70 -5.12
CA PHE A 108 -32.49 -4.79 -6.01
C PHE A 108 -32.44 -6.15 -5.30
N GLY A 109 -32.81 -6.22 -4.01
CA GLY A 109 -32.84 -7.46 -3.23
C GLY A 109 -31.48 -8.13 -3.13
N GLY A 110 -30.40 -7.33 -3.03
CA GLY A 110 -29.02 -7.81 -2.97
C GLY A 110 -28.44 -8.23 -4.32
N ARG A 111 -29.19 -8.10 -5.43
CA ARG A 111 -28.69 -8.42 -6.77
C ARG A 111 -27.74 -7.33 -7.26
N ARG A 112 -26.46 -7.68 -7.41
CA ARG A 112 -25.43 -6.79 -7.95
C ARG A 112 -25.62 -6.56 -9.46
N PRO A 113 -25.34 -5.35 -9.97
CA PRO A 113 -25.41 -5.05 -11.40
C PRO A 113 -24.44 -5.92 -12.18
N ARG A 114 -24.88 -6.45 -13.33
CA ARG A 114 -24.05 -7.29 -14.21
C ARG A 114 -23.81 -6.66 -15.58
N THR A 115 -24.64 -5.69 -15.95
CA THR A 115 -24.55 -4.93 -17.20
C THR A 115 -24.44 -3.44 -16.92
N LEU A 116 -24.08 -2.66 -17.94
CA LEU A 116 -24.12 -1.20 -17.86
C LEU A 116 -25.54 -0.69 -17.58
N GLU A 117 -26.54 -1.32 -18.18
CA GLU A 117 -27.96 -0.99 -17.98
C GLU A 117 -28.39 -1.17 -16.52
N ASP A 118 -27.98 -2.27 -15.88
CA ASP A 118 -28.21 -2.49 -14.45
C ASP A 118 -27.54 -1.42 -13.59
N ALA A 119 -26.31 -1.03 -13.93
CA ALA A 119 -25.56 -0.01 -13.22
C ALA A 119 -26.20 1.38 -13.37
N VAL A 120 -26.69 1.72 -14.57
CA VAL A 120 -27.47 2.95 -14.80
C VAL A 120 -28.78 2.91 -14.02
N ALA A 121 -29.48 1.77 -13.99
CA ALA A 121 -30.70 1.62 -13.19
C ALA A 121 -30.43 1.81 -11.69
N LEU A 122 -29.33 1.26 -11.17
CA LEU A 122 -28.87 1.47 -9.79
C LEU A 122 -28.60 2.95 -9.53
N ALA A 123 -27.84 3.61 -10.39
CA ALA A 123 -27.54 5.04 -10.24
C ALA A 123 -28.80 5.90 -10.32
N ARG A 124 -29.80 5.54 -11.14
CA ARG A 124 -31.10 6.23 -11.21
C ARG A 124 -31.90 6.07 -9.93
N ALA A 125 -31.84 4.90 -9.30
CA ALA A 125 -32.48 4.67 -8.00
C ALA A 125 -31.82 5.54 -6.91
N ILE A 126 -30.49 5.67 -6.91
CA ILE A 126 -29.77 6.56 -5.99
C ILE A 126 -30.12 8.04 -6.27
N ALA A 127 -30.23 8.43 -7.54
CA ALA A 127 -30.53 9.81 -7.92
C ALA A 127 -31.94 10.27 -7.53
N GLN A 128 -32.87 9.35 -7.23
CA GLN A 128 -34.16 9.70 -6.64
C GLN A 128 -34.02 10.26 -5.21
N GLU A 129 -33.00 9.81 -4.48
CA GLU A 129 -32.68 10.27 -3.12
C GLU A 129 -31.64 11.41 -3.14
N ASP A 130 -30.77 11.41 -4.15
CA ASP A 130 -29.68 12.36 -4.32
C ASP A 130 -29.64 12.91 -5.76
N PRO A 131 -30.44 13.93 -6.09
CA PRO A 131 -30.57 14.46 -7.45
C PRO A 131 -29.27 15.04 -8.05
N ALA A 132 -28.22 15.19 -7.25
CA ALA A 132 -26.92 15.67 -7.71
C ALA A 132 -26.10 14.58 -8.43
N VAL A 133 -26.52 13.31 -8.39
CA VAL A 133 -25.86 12.21 -9.10
C VAL A 133 -26.08 12.35 -10.61
N GLU A 134 -24.98 12.48 -11.36
CA GLU A 134 -25.00 12.80 -12.80
C GLU A 134 -24.43 11.67 -13.67
N GLY A 135 -23.66 10.76 -13.09
CA GLY A 135 -23.03 9.66 -13.83
C GLY A 135 -22.83 8.39 -13.02
N VAL A 136 -22.50 7.32 -13.74
CA VAL A 136 -22.13 6.02 -13.17
C VAL A 136 -20.86 5.49 -13.82
N LEU A 137 -19.95 4.96 -13.01
CA LEU A 137 -18.82 4.17 -13.45
C LEU A 137 -19.14 2.69 -13.24
N PHE A 138 -19.29 1.99 -14.36
CA PHE A 138 -19.51 0.55 -14.39
C PHE A 138 -18.20 -0.15 -14.75
N THR A 139 -17.77 -1.14 -13.96
CA THR A 139 -16.48 -1.81 -14.18
C THR A 139 -16.66 -3.32 -14.15
N ILE A 140 -15.95 -4.03 -15.03
CA ILE A 140 -15.93 -5.49 -15.10
C ILE A 140 -14.51 -5.98 -14.84
N LEU A 141 -14.39 -6.96 -13.94
CA LEU A 141 -13.20 -7.77 -13.78
C LEU A 141 -13.17 -8.87 -14.84
N GLY A 142 -12.28 -8.72 -15.82
CA GLY A 142 -12.12 -9.61 -16.96
C GLY A 142 -11.46 -10.93 -16.57
N HIS A 143 -10.23 -11.14 -17.03
CA HIS A 143 -9.42 -12.29 -16.62
C HIS A 143 -8.69 -12.00 -15.30
N PHE A 144 -8.85 -12.90 -14.32
CA PHE A 144 -8.11 -12.86 -13.06
C PHE A 144 -7.47 -14.22 -12.80
N SER A 145 -6.15 -14.30 -12.84
CA SER A 145 -5.40 -15.54 -12.63
C SER A 145 -4.21 -15.35 -11.69
N ASP A 146 -3.88 -16.41 -10.95
CA ASP A 146 -2.81 -16.41 -9.92
C ASP A 146 -1.41 -16.66 -10.47
N GLY A 147 -1.32 -17.21 -11.68
CA GLY A 147 -0.07 -17.77 -12.19
C GLY A 147 0.49 -18.86 -11.26
N ARG A 148 1.79 -19.17 -11.41
CA ARG A 148 2.48 -20.15 -10.57
C ARG A 148 3.36 -19.43 -9.56
N ARG A 149 2.96 -19.42 -8.28
CA ARG A 149 3.61 -18.63 -7.20
C ARG A 149 3.66 -17.13 -7.57
N GLY A 150 2.56 -16.60 -8.10
CA GLY A 150 2.43 -15.22 -8.56
C GLY A 150 3.04 -14.93 -9.93
N ILE A 151 3.94 -15.76 -10.45
CA ILE A 151 4.53 -15.53 -11.78
C ILE A 151 3.49 -15.86 -12.86
N GLY A 152 3.23 -14.90 -13.74
CA GLY A 152 2.16 -14.99 -14.73
C GLY A 152 0.77 -14.67 -14.16
N ALA A 153 0.69 -14.21 -12.91
CA ALA A 153 -0.56 -13.66 -12.39
C ALA A 153 -0.99 -12.46 -13.26
N HIS A 154 -2.29 -12.37 -13.54
CA HIS A 154 -2.85 -11.39 -14.45
C HIS A 154 -4.19 -10.86 -13.95
N VAL A 155 -4.40 -9.55 -14.09
CA VAL A 155 -5.66 -8.86 -13.87
C VAL A 155 -5.98 -8.01 -15.08
N GLU A 156 -7.23 -8.11 -15.55
CA GLU A 156 -7.81 -7.24 -16.57
C GLU A 156 -9.03 -6.50 -15.99
N LEU A 157 -9.02 -5.17 -16.09
CA LEU A 157 -10.15 -4.32 -15.74
C LEU A 157 -10.62 -3.53 -16.97
N LYS A 158 -11.94 -3.46 -17.14
CA LYS A 158 -12.60 -2.62 -18.15
C LYS A 158 -13.69 -1.79 -17.48
N GLY A 159 -13.67 -0.49 -17.71
CA GLY A 159 -14.63 0.47 -17.18
C GLY A 159 -15.41 1.17 -18.27
N TRP A 160 -16.62 1.59 -17.94
CA TRP A 160 -17.48 2.44 -18.76
C TRP A 160 -18.03 3.55 -17.88
N LEU A 161 -17.74 4.79 -18.25
CA LEU A 161 -18.38 5.97 -17.70
C LEU A 161 -19.63 6.29 -18.53
N ALA A 162 -20.79 6.27 -17.89
CA ALA A 162 -22.06 6.60 -18.52
C ALA A 162 -22.73 7.78 -17.85
N ARG A 163 -23.41 8.60 -18.64
CA ARG A 163 -24.27 9.68 -18.14
C ARG A 163 -25.59 9.11 -17.67
N LEU A 164 -26.13 9.68 -16.58
CA LEU A 164 -27.34 9.16 -15.99
C LEU A 164 -28.62 9.52 -16.79
N ASP A 165 -28.62 10.71 -17.38
CA ASP A 165 -29.76 11.28 -18.12
C ASP A 165 -30.05 10.48 -19.39
N THR A 166 -29.04 10.22 -20.20
CA THR A 166 -29.16 9.40 -21.41
C THR A 166 -29.06 7.91 -21.12
N GLY A 167 -28.30 7.52 -20.10
CA GLY A 167 -27.90 6.13 -19.86
C GLY A 167 -26.85 5.62 -20.84
N GLU A 168 -26.34 6.49 -21.73
CA GLU A 168 -25.37 6.13 -22.75
C GLU A 168 -23.93 6.32 -22.23
N PRO A 169 -22.97 5.50 -22.69
CA PRO A 169 -21.56 5.73 -22.45
C PRO A 169 -21.15 7.12 -22.96
N VAL A 170 -20.36 7.85 -22.18
CA VAL A 170 -19.78 9.11 -22.63
C VAL A 170 -18.86 8.82 -23.83
N PRO A 171 -18.81 9.67 -24.88
CA PRO A 171 -17.84 9.52 -25.96
C PRO A 171 -16.40 9.49 -25.41
N GLY A 172 -15.67 8.39 -25.60
CA GLY A 172 -14.36 8.17 -24.98
C GLY A 172 -14.43 7.84 -23.48
N GLY A 173 -15.59 7.42 -22.97
CA GLY A 173 -15.84 6.96 -21.61
C GLY A 173 -15.56 5.46 -21.40
N LEU A 174 -15.11 4.76 -22.43
CA LEU A 174 -14.48 3.45 -22.26
C LEU A 174 -13.11 3.68 -21.61
N VAL A 175 -12.90 3.04 -20.46
CA VAL A 175 -11.67 3.10 -19.68
C VAL A 175 -11.04 1.71 -19.69
N GLY A 176 -9.86 1.54 -20.29
CA GLY A 176 -9.21 0.25 -20.48
C GLY A 176 -9.52 -0.48 -21.82
N PRO A 177 -9.06 -1.73 -21.98
CA PRO A 177 -8.62 -2.63 -20.92
C PRO A 177 -7.31 -2.23 -20.27
N VAL A 178 -7.33 -2.17 -18.94
CA VAL A 178 -6.13 -2.05 -18.13
C VAL A 178 -5.66 -3.46 -17.78
N HIS A 179 -4.40 -3.74 -18.10
CA HIS A 179 -3.76 -5.03 -17.85
C HIS A 179 -2.63 -4.87 -16.84
N ALA A 180 -2.65 -5.67 -15.79
CA ALA A 180 -1.54 -5.81 -14.87
C ALA A 180 -1.08 -7.28 -14.85
N THR A 181 0.21 -7.51 -15.09
CA THR A 181 0.78 -8.86 -15.13
C THR A 181 2.12 -8.89 -14.41
N ILE A 182 2.33 -9.90 -13.56
CA ILE A 182 3.64 -10.17 -12.95
C ILE A 182 4.49 -10.98 -13.93
N ARG A 183 5.52 -10.35 -14.50
CA ARG A 183 6.33 -10.97 -15.56
C ARG A 183 7.37 -11.95 -15.03
N GLY A 184 7.88 -11.74 -13.82
CA GLY A 184 8.94 -12.55 -13.24
C GLY A 184 9.31 -12.16 -11.81
N ARG A 185 10.38 -12.77 -11.27
CA ARG A 185 10.79 -12.58 -9.87
C ARG A 185 11.49 -11.25 -9.58
N LEU A 186 11.97 -10.57 -10.61
CA LEU A 186 12.57 -9.24 -10.49
C LEU A 186 11.54 -8.13 -10.70
N ASP A 187 10.27 -8.50 -10.96
CA ASP A 187 9.17 -7.55 -11.05
C ASP A 187 8.92 -6.94 -9.66
N LEU A 188 8.78 -5.61 -9.59
CA LEU A 188 8.53 -4.91 -8.34
C LEU A 188 7.21 -5.37 -7.72
N ASP A 189 6.22 -5.73 -8.53
CA ASP A 189 4.94 -6.25 -8.05
C ASP A 189 5.11 -7.63 -7.39
N TRP A 190 5.98 -8.49 -7.96
CA TRP A 190 6.30 -9.78 -7.35
C TRP A 190 7.04 -9.60 -6.03
N ILE A 191 8.01 -8.70 -5.98
CA ILE A 191 8.78 -8.39 -4.77
C ILE A 191 7.85 -7.84 -3.69
N ALA A 192 7.00 -6.87 -4.04
CA ALA A 192 6.02 -6.28 -3.13
C ALA A 192 5.08 -7.34 -2.55
N ALA A 193 4.48 -8.18 -3.40
CA ALA A 193 3.60 -9.26 -2.98
C ALA A 193 4.32 -10.31 -2.12
N THR A 194 5.54 -10.68 -2.50
CA THR A 194 6.37 -11.62 -1.74
C THR A 194 6.68 -11.08 -0.36
N MET A 195 7.11 -9.82 -0.25
CA MET A 195 7.36 -9.20 1.05
C MET A 195 6.07 -9.12 1.87
N ARG A 196 4.94 -8.75 1.25
CA ARG A 196 3.61 -8.73 1.90
C ARG A 196 3.15 -10.10 2.42
N SER A 197 3.60 -11.20 1.82
CA SER A 197 3.30 -12.56 2.29
C SER A 197 4.06 -12.98 3.55
N ILE A 198 5.16 -12.28 3.89
CA ILE A 198 5.97 -12.60 5.07
C ILE A 198 5.26 -12.05 6.30
N ALA A 199 5.11 -12.86 7.35
CA ALA A 199 4.54 -12.41 8.62
C ALA A 199 5.32 -11.21 9.20
N LEU A 200 4.61 -10.23 9.78
CA LEU A 200 5.20 -8.99 10.28
C LEU A 200 6.40 -9.22 11.21
N TRP A 201 6.29 -10.15 12.16
CA TRP A 201 7.37 -10.47 13.10
C TRP A 201 8.64 -11.01 12.40
N LYS A 202 8.48 -11.75 11.30
CA LYS A 202 9.63 -12.23 10.49
C LYS A 202 10.31 -11.05 9.81
N ARG A 203 9.53 -10.10 9.28
CA ARG A 203 10.06 -8.88 8.68
C ARG A 203 10.83 -8.04 9.70
N LEU A 204 10.25 -7.84 10.88
CA LEU A 204 10.92 -7.15 11.99
C LEU A 204 12.22 -7.87 12.38
N GLY A 205 12.20 -9.20 12.46
CA GLY A 205 13.40 -10.01 12.73
C GLY A 205 14.48 -9.83 11.65
N ILE A 206 14.11 -9.91 10.37
CA ILE A 206 15.03 -9.69 9.24
C ILE A 206 15.61 -8.28 9.29
N TRP A 207 14.76 -7.27 9.49
CA TRP A 207 15.17 -5.87 9.58
C TRP A 207 16.13 -5.63 10.75
N LEU A 208 15.83 -6.20 11.92
CA LEU A 208 16.65 -6.07 13.13
C LEU A 208 18.01 -6.77 12.95
N ILE A 209 18.03 -8.01 12.44
CA ILE A 209 19.29 -8.74 12.18
C ILE A 209 20.16 -7.97 11.18
N PHE A 210 19.55 -7.45 10.11
CA PHE A 210 20.29 -6.68 9.12
C PHE A 210 20.82 -5.37 9.71
N THR A 211 19.97 -4.56 10.33
CA THR A 211 20.34 -3.26 10.90
C THR A 211 21.40 -3.43 11.99
N ALA A 212 21.24 -4.41 12.89
CA ALA A 212 22.22 -4.70 13.93
C ALA A 212 23.53 -5.27 13.37
N GLY A 213 23.46 -6.15 12.36
CA GLY A 213 24.62 -6.81 11.78
C GLY A 213 25.45 -5.92 10.84
N LEU A 214 24.83 -4.92 10.22
CA LEU A 214 25.44 -4.13 9.15
C LEU A 214 26.72 -3.39 9.59
N PRO A 215 26.79 -2.70 10.75
CA PRO A 215 28.02 -2.05 11.20
C PRO A 215 29.17 -3.03 11.45
N PHE A 216 28.87 -4.25 11.95
CA PHE A 216 29.88 -5.28 12.18
C PHE A 216 30.39 -5.89 10.87
N ALA A 217 29.49 -6.17 9.93
CA ALA A 217 29.85 -6.63 8.59
C ALA A 217 30.73 -5.61 7.85
N LEU A 218 30.53 -4.32 8.14
CA LEU A 218 31.31 -3.21 7.59
C LEU A 218 32.40 -2.69 8.53
N SER A 219 32.78 -3.45 9.57
CA SER A 219 33.74 -3.01 10.61
C SER A 219 35.06 -2.46 10.03
N SER A 220 35.61 -3.09 8.99
CA SER A 220 36.81 -2.60 8.29
C SER A 220 36.61 -1.24 7.61
N VAL A 221 35.42 -0.98 7.08
CA VAL A 221 35.05 0.31 6.46
C VAL A 221 34.83 1.35 7.54
N VAL A 222 34.09 1.01 8.59
CA VAL A 222 33.84 1.86 9.77
C VAL A 222 35.17 2.34 10.35
N ALA A 223 36.09 1.42 10.62
CA ALA A 223 37.45 1.69 11.08
C ALA A 223 38.24 2.61 10.16
N ARG A 224 38.20 2.35 8.85
CA ARG A 224 38.91 3.17 7.87
C ARG A 224 38.39 4.60 7.86
N VAL A 225 37.08 4.77 7.89
CA VAL A 225 36.43 6.09 7.82
C VAL A 225 36.65 6.88 9.12
N THR A 226 36.49 6.24 10.27
CA THR A 226 36.69 6.88 11.59
C THR A 226 38.13 7.37 11.79
N ARG A 227 39.12 6.62 11.29
CA ARG A 227 40.54 7.03 11.30
C ARG A 227 40.83 8.30 10.50
N LEU A 228 39.99 8.66 9.50
CA LEU A 228 40.16 9.91 8.76
C LEU A 228 39.90 11.14 9.63
N ARG A 229 39.28 10.98 10.82
CA ARG A 229 38.90 12.07 11.74
C ARG A 229 38.13 13.20 11.06
N SER A 230 37.40 12.87 10.00
CA SER A 230 36.60 13.81 9.21
C SER A 230 35.13 13.70 9.59
N ASN A 231 34.57 14.77 10.16
CA ASN A 231 33.15 14.83 10.49
C ASN A 231 32.26 14.53 9.27
N ARG A 232 32.68 14.99 8.09
CA ARG A 232 31.96 14.73 6.84
C ARG A 232 31.98 13.25 6.45
N ALA A 233 33.12 12.58 6.60
CA ALA A 233 33.23 11.16 6.29
C ALA A 233 32.40 10.30 7.27
N ASN A 234 32.45 10.64 8.56
CA ASN A 234 31.64 9.99 9.59
C ASN A 234 30.13 10.21 9.34
N ALA A 235 29.72 11.42 8.98
CA ALA A 235 28.33 11.71 8.64
C ALA A 235 27.84 10.89 7.44
N TRP A 236 28.64 10.74 6.38
CA TRP A 236 28.30 9.91 5.23
C TRP A 236 28.22 8.42 5.56
N LEU A 237 29.11 7.92 6.43
CA LEU A 237 29.05 6.54 6.92
C LEU A 237 27.72 6.29 7.64
N LEU A 238 27.36 7.14 8.60
CA LEU A 238 26.10 7.01 9.33
C LEU A 238 24.89 7.15 8.42
N ALA A 239 24.90 8.12 7.51
CA ALA A 239 23.82 8.29 6.52
C ALA A 239 23.67 7.06 5.63
N GLY A 240 24.77 6.42 5.23
CA GLY A 240 24.77 5.19 4.43
C GLY A 240 24.18 4.00 5.18
N LEU A 241 24.56 3.81 6.45
CA LEU A 241 24.04 2.73 7.30
C LEU A 241 22.53 2.88 7.56
N VAL A 242 22.12 4.08 7.99
CA VAL A 242 20.70 4.41 8.21
C VAL A 242 19.91 4.30 6.91
N GLY A 243 20.45 4.82 5.81
CA GLY A 243 19.83 4.73 4.49
C GLY A 243 19.60 3.28 4.05
N ALA A 244 20.57 2.38 4.28
CA ALA A 244 20.43 0.96 3.99
C ALA A 244 19.35 0.29 4.88
N SER A 245 19.31 0.63 6.18
CA SER A 245 18.27 0.15 7.10
C SER A 245 16.86 0.61 6.69
N VAL A 246 16.71 1.88 6.31
CA VAL A 246 15.44 2.45 5.82
C VAL A 246 15.03 1.82 4.49
N ALA A 247 15.97 1.65 3.54
CA ALA A 247 15.70 1.00 2.27
C ALA A 247 15.23 -0.45 2.45
N LEU A 248 15.85 -1.21 3.37
CA LEU A 248 15.39 -2.54 3.71
C LEU A 248 14.01 -2.51 4.38
N GLY A 249 13.77 -1.60 5.32
CA GLY A 249 12.47 -1.41 5.96
C GLY A 249 11.37 -1.16 4.91
N TRP A 250 11.62 -0.25 3.96
CA TRP A 250 10.71 0.05 2.86
C TRP A 250 10.44 -1.17 1.97
N LEU A 251 11.49 -1.92 1.62
CA LEU A 251 11.38 -3.17 0.87
C LEU A 251 10.50 -4.18 1.61
N LEU A 252 10.75 -4.41 2.90
CA LEU A 252 9.98 -5.34 3.74
C LEU A 252 8.53 -4.90 3.91
N MET A 253 8.23 -3.60 3.86
CA MET A 253 6.85 -3.09 3.81
C MET A 253 6.15 -3.34 2.47
N GLY A 254 6.84 -3.90 1.47
CA GLY A 254 6.29 -4.23 0.17
C GLY A 254 6.28 -3.04 -0.78
N LEU A 255 7.30 -2.17 -0.71
CA LEU A 255 7.56 -1.05 -1.62
C LEU A 255 6.46 0.03 -1.69
N ARG A 256 5.39 -0.09 -0.91
CA ARG A 256 4.33 0.90 -0.79
C ARG A 256 4.24 1.38 0.64
N ILE A 257 4.24 2.70 0.79
CA ILE A 257 4.16 3.37 2.07
C ILE A 257 2.94 4.29 2.03
N GLY A 258 1.92 3.97 2.82
CA GLY A 258 0.95 4.99 3.25
C GLY A 258 1.56 5.87 4.35
N TRP A 259 0.88 6.93 4.75
CA TRP A 259 1.38 7.86 5.79
C TRP A 259 1.81 7.16 7.09
N GLY A 260 1.08 6.14 7.53
CA GLY A 260 1.47 5.33 8.69
C GLY A 260 2.80 4.61 8.48
N GLY A 261 3.07 4.10 7.28
CA GLY A 261 4.36 3.48 6.94
C GLY A 261 5.51 4.50 6.92
N VAL A 262 5.26 5.75 6.50
CA VAL A 262 6.26 6.83 6.53
C VAL A 262 6.69 7.05 7.97
N LEU A 263 5.72 7.18 8.87
CA LEU A 263 5.98 7.40 10.29
C LEU A 263 6.79 6.25 10.90
N VAL A 264 6.42 4.99 10.60
CA VAL A 264 7.16 3.82 11.08
C VAL A 264 8.59 3.81 10.54
N LEU A 265 8.82 4.17 9.28
CA LEU A 265 10.16 4.25 8.71
C LEU A 265 11.00 5.39 9.31
N LEU A 266 10.40 6.54 9.60
CA LEU A 266 11.09 7.64 10.27
C LEU A 266 11.51 7.26 11.68
N LEU A 267 10.62 6.60 12.44
CA LEU A 267 10.94 6.07 13.77
C LEU A 267 12.02 4.99 13.68
N GLY A 268 11.92 4.07 12.72
CA GLY A 268 12.95 3.06 12.46
C GLY A 268 14.30 3.68 12.09
N ALA A 269 14.31 4.73 11.27
CA ALA A 269 15.51 5.47 10.89
C ALA A 269 16.18 6.12 12.11
N LEU A 270 15.39 6.71 13.01
CA LEU A 270 15.90 7.31 14.24
C LEU A 270 16.53 6.25 15.16
N VAL A 271 15.86 5.10 15.32
CA VAL A 271 16.40 3.97 16.11
C VAL A 271 17.69 3.45 15.49
N ALA A 272 17.73 3.24 14.18
CA ALA A 272 18.93 2.81 13.46
C ALA A 272 20.06 3.83 13.63
N PHE A 273 19.78 5.13 13.52
CA PHE A 273 20.77 6.19 13.69
C PHE A 273 21.43 6.17 15.07
N VAL A 274 20.64 6.11 16.14
CA VAL A 274 21.15 6.06 17.52
C VAL A 274 21.99 4.80 17.74
N TYR A 275 21.53 3.68 17.22
CA TYR A 275 22.25 2.40 17.29
C TYR A 275 23.58 2.45 16.54
N ASP A 276 23.56 2.83 15.26
CA ASP A 276 24.73 2.85 14.38
C ASP A 276 25.79 3.82 14.90
N PHE A 277 25.38 4.98 15.41
CA PHE A 277 26.28 5.93 16.08
C PHE A 277 27.02 5.27 17.24
N THR A 278 26.28 4.60 18.13
CA THR A 278 26.83 3.97 19.33
C THR A 278 27.77 2.81 18.99
N ILE A 279 27.43 1.99 17.99
CA ILE A 279 28.26 0.85 17.59
C ILE A 279 29.50 1.31 16.83
N CYS A 280 29.40 2.30 15.95
CA CYS A 280 30.58 2.84 15.24
C CYS A 280 31.60 3.41 16.22
N ASP A 281 31.16 4.10 17.27
CA ASP A 281 32.01 4.61 18.35
C ASP A 281 32.72 3.46 19.08
N GLN A 282 32.00 2.39 19.43
CA GLN A 282 32.59 1.20 20.07
C GLN A 282 33.60 0.47 19.18
N ILE A 283 33.34 0.38 17.87
CA ILE A 283 34.26 -0.23 16.91
C ILE A 283 35.55 0.60 16.81
N ASP A 284 35.46 1.93 16.79
CA ASP A 284 36.62 2.80 16.80
C ASP A 284 37.42 2.66 18.11
N GLU A 285 36.75 2.64 19.27
CA GLU A 285 37.40 2.41 20.57
C GLU A 285 38.15 1.07 20.62
N ALA A 286 37.57 -0.01 20.09
CA ALA A 286 38.16 -1.35 20.13
C ALA A 286 39.39 -1.52 19.22
N GLN A 287 39.63 -0.60 18.29
CA GLN A 287 40.75 -0.67 17.35
C GLN A 287 41.90 0.29 17.66
N ARG A 288 41.76 1.12 18.70
CA ARG A 288 42.82 1.95 19.25
C ARG A 288 43.68 1.15 20.22
#